data_AF-A0A2K5H9F0-F1
#
_entry.id   AF-A0A2K5H9F0-F1
#
_cell.length_a   1.000
_cell.length_b   1.000
_cell.length_c   1.000
_cell.angle_alpha   90.00
_cell.angle_beta   90.00
_cell.angle_gamma   90.00
#
_symmetry.space_group_name_H-M   'P 1'
#
loop_
_entity.id
_entity.type
_entity.pdbx_description
1 polymer ?
#
loop_
_entity_poly.entity_id
_entity_poly.type
_entity_poly.pdbx_seq_one_letter_code
_entity_poly.pdbx_strand_id
1 'polypeptide(L)'
;MNGDQKSDVYAQEKQDFVQHFSQIIRVLTEDEMGHPETGDGIAWLKEILEHNAIGGKCHRGLTVLAFRELVESRKQDTERLQWHVELLQAFFLVADDIMDSSLTLQGQISCIYHLLKLYCREQPYYLNLIELFLQSSYQTEIGQTLDLITAPQYKITFYSFYLPVATVMYMARTDGEKEHANAKKILLEMGEFFQIQDDYLDLFGDPSATRKFGTDIQDNKSCWLVVQCLQWATPEQYEILKENYRQKEAKKVARVKALYEELDLPAVFLQYEEDSHSHFMGLTERYAVPLPAAIFLGFSCIFKSKK
;
A
#
# COMPACT_ATOMS: atom_id res chain seq x y z
N MET A 1 -3.51 2.13 29.73
CA MET A 1 -4.37 3.30 29.42
C MET A 1 -3.89 4.08 28.18
N ASN A 2 -3.21 3.46 27.20
CA ASN A 2 -2.66 4.15 26.00
C ASN A 2 -3.41 3.83 24.69
N GLY A 3 -4.50 3.06 24.74
CA GLY A 3 -5.24 2.58 23.56
C GLY A 3 -6.22 3.61 22.98
N ASP A 4 -7.00 4.27 23.85
CA ASP A 4 -8.05 5.20 23.43
C ASP A 4 -7.49 6.51 22.87
N GLN A 5 -6.39 7.01 23.45
CA GLN A 5 -5.78 8.28 23.05
C GLN A 5 -5.17 8.24 21.63
N LYS A 6 -4.69 7.08 21.16
CA LYS A 6 -4.22 6.89 19.77
C LYS A 6 -5.36 6.78 18.76
N SER A 7 -6.51 6.23 19.18
CA SER A 7 -7.70 6.10 18.34
C SER A 7 -8.34 7.46 18.06
N ASP A 8 -8.41 8.32 19.08
CA ASP A 8 -8.95 9.67 18.95
C ASP A 8 -8.08 10.59 18.06
N VAL A 9 -6.75 10.46 18.13
CA VAL A 9 -5.82 11.19 17.24
C VAL A 9 -6.05 10.80 15.78
N TYR A 10 -6.17 9.50 15.48
CA TYR A 10 -6.41 9.02 14.12
C TYR A 10 -7.78 9.46 13.57
N ALA A 11 -8.81 9.50 14.42
CA ALA A 11 -10.14 9.96 14.04
C ALA A 11 -10.16 11.46 13.72
N GLN A 12 -9.47 12.28 14.53
CA GLN A 12 -9.34 13.72 14.29
C GLN A 12 -8.53 14.00 13.02
N GLU A 13 -7.40 13.31 12.82
CA GLU A 13 -6.57 13.46 11.61
C GLU A 13 -7.31 13.04 10.33
N LYS A 14 -8.15 12.02 10.41
CA LYS A 14 -9.03 11.63 9.30
C LYS A 14 -10.03 12.73 8.95
N GLN A 15 -10.55 13.44 9.94
CA GLN A 15 -11.49 14.54 9.72
C GLN A 15 -10.80 15.76 9.10
N ASP A 16 -9.62 16.11 9.61
CA ASP A 16 -8.80 17.20 9.06
C ASP A 16 -8.39 16.87 7.61
N PHE A 17 -8.01 15.63 7.32
CA PHE A 17 -7.72 15.14 5.97
C PHE A 17 -8.91 15.33 5.00
N VAL A 18 -10.12 14.92 5.39
CA VAL A 18 -11.30 15.04 4.52
C VAL A 18 -11.59 16.50 4.16
N GLN A 19 -11.31 17.44 5.06
CA GLN A 19 -11.47 18.87 4.78
C GLN A 19 -10.45 19.37 3.76
N HIS A 20 -9.18 18.96 3.86
CA HIS A 20 -8.12 19.40 2.95
C HIS A 20 -8.21 18.74 1.56
N PHE A 21 -8.74 17.51 1.48
CA PHE A 21 -8.97 16.83 0.21
C PHE A 21 -9.83 17.64 -0.78
N SER A 22 -10.82 18.38 -0.25
CA SER A 22 -11.65 19.28 -1.06
C SER A 22 -10.83 20.39 -1.75
N GLN A 23 -9.74 20.85 -1.12
CA GLN A 23 -8.86 21.88 -1.67
C GLN A 23 -7.92 21.32 -2.76
N ILE A 24 -7.52 20.05 -2.66
CA ILE A 24 -6.72 19.37 -3.70
C ILE A 24 -7.55 19.20 -4.97
N ILE A 25 -8.79 18.70 -4.85
CA ILE A 25 -9.72 18.59 -5.97
C ILE A 25 -9.88 19.95 -6.63
N ARG A 26 -10.08 20.99 -5.82
CA ARG A 26 -10.21 22.36 -6.31
C ARG A 26 -9.02 22.78 -7.16
N VAL A 27 -7.78 22.59 -6.69
CA VAL A 27 -6.59 22.98 -7.46
C VAL A 27 -6.42 22.16 -8.73
N LEU A 28 -6.69 20.85 -8.69
CA LEU A 28 -6.63 19.99 -9.87
C LEU A 28 -7.70 20.28 -10.93
N THR A 29 -8.79 20.96 -10.55
CA THR A 29 -9.97 21.14 -11.40
C THR A 29 -10.27 22.61 -11.74
N GLU A 30 -9.73 23.56 -10.98
CA GLU A 30 -9.98 25.00 -11.14
C GLU A 30 -8.74 25.80 -11.56
N ASP A 31 -7.52 25.32 -11.27
CA ASP A 31 -6.27 26.07 -11.54
C ASP A 31 -5.66 25.65 -12.90
N GLU A 32 -6.06 26.38 -13.95
CA GLU A 32 -5.49 26.42 -15.31
C GLU A 32 -5.31 25.11 -16.09
N MET A 33 -6.33 24.80 -16.91
CA MET A 33 -6.11 24.82 -18.36
C MET A 33 -7.19 25.72 -18.96
N GLY A 34 -6.82 26.89 -19.48
CA GLY A 34 -7.69 27.86 -20.16
C GLY A 34 -8.27 27.35 -21.49
N HIS A 35 -8.62 26.07 -21.54
CA HIS A 35 -9.14 25.34 -22.68
C HIS A 35 -10.54 24.85 -22.31
N PRO A 36 -11.60 25.56 -22.73
CA PRO A 36 -12.99 25.12 -22.54
C PRO A 36 -13.24 23.70 -23.06
N GLU A 37 -12.41 23.29 -24.02
CA GLU A 37 -12.40 21.98 -24.70
C GLU A 37 -12.08 20.80 -23.76
N THR A 38 -11.47 21.05 -22.59
CA THR A 38 -11.13 19.99 -21.61
C THR A 38 -12.13 19.89 -20.44
N GLY A 39 -13.21 20.67 -20.44
CA GLY A 39 -14.18 20.75 -19.34
C GLY A 39 -14.82 19.41 -18.96
N ASP A 40 -15.22 18.60 -19.94
CA ASP A 40 -15.82 17.27 -19.69
C ASP A 40 -14.81 16.31 -19.05
N GLY A 41 -13.54 16.37 -19.46
CA GLY A 41 -12.47 15.56 -18.88
C GLY A 41 -12.12 15.96 -17.44
N ILE A 42 -12.21 17.25 -17.12
CA ILE A 42 -11.99 17.77 -15.76
C ILE A 42 -13.14 17.40 -14.83
N ALA A 43 -14.38 17.50 -15.31
CA ALA A 43 -15.56 17.06 -14.55
C ALA A 43 -15.49 15.56 -14.24
N TRP A 44 -15.07 14.75 -15.21
CA TRP A 44 -14.84 13.31 -15.03
C TRP A 44 -13.69 13.03 -14.03
N LEU A 45 -12.58 13.76 -14.11
CA LEU A 45 -11.48 13.66 -13.15
C LEU A 45 -11.94 13.96 -11.71
N LYS A 46 -12.76 15.00 -11.55
CA LYS A 46 -13.34 15.36 -10.24
C LYS A 46 -14.19 14.23 -9.66
N GLU A 47 -15.07 13.64 -10.47
CA GLU A 47 -15.92 12.54 -10.06
C GLU A 47 -15.11 11.31 -9.64
N ILE A 48 -14.06 10.96 -10.40
CA ILE A 48 -13.12 9.88 -10.06
C ILE A 48 -12.46 10.15 -8.71
N LEU A 49 -11.91 11.36 -8.51
CA LEU A 49 -11.21 11.71 -7.28
C LEU A 49 -12.15 11.67 -6.06
N GLU A 50 -13.36 12.22 -6.18
CA GLU A 50 -14.35 12.22 -5.09
C GLU A 50 -14.86 10.80 -4.76
N HIS A 51 -15.07 9.95 -5.76
CA HIS A 51 -15.59 8.60 -5.58
C HIS A 51 -14.58 7.66 -4.92
N ASN A 52 -13.32 7.74 -5.32
CA ASN A 52 -12.31 6.75 -4.93
C ASN A 52 -11.50 7.15 -3.69
N ALA A 53 -11.26 8.44 -3.49
CA ALA A 53 -10.46 8.91 -2.37
C ALA A 53 -11.18 8.80 -1.02
N ILE A 54 -12.50 8.93 -1.03
CA ILE A 54 -13.33 9.08 0.16
C ILE A 54 -14.02 7.74 0.45
N GLY A 55 -13.39 6.88 1.27
CA GLY A 55 -14.03 5.62 1.72
C GLY A 55 -13.11 4.45 2.06
N GLY A 56 -11.83 4.51 1.67
CA GLY A 56 -10.83 3.48 1.94
C GLY A 56 -10.49 3.28 3.43
N LYS A 57 -9.74 2.21 3.74
CA LYS A 57 -9.33 1.87 5.12
C LYS A 57 -8.27 2.83 5.71
N CYS A 58 -7.77 3.78 4.92
CA CYS A 58 -6.79 4.79 5.34
C CYS A 58 -5.54 4.22 6.06
N HIS A 59 -5.13 2.97 5.81
CA HIS A 59 -3.93 2.38 6.42
C HIS A 59 -2.65 3.16 6.11
N ARG A 60 -2.66 3.92 5.01
CA ARG A 60 -1.57 4.82 4.60
C ARG A 60 -1.53 6.12 5.42
N GLY A 61 -2.53 6.38 6.27
CA GLY A 61 -2.46 7.36 7.35
C GLY A 61 -1.32 7.08 8.35
N LEU A 62 -0.81 5.85 8.43
CA LEU A 62 0.39 5.51 9.21
C LEU A 62 1.65 6.23 8.69
N THR A 63 1.69 6.57 7.40
CA THR A 63 2.75 7.41 6.81
C THR A 63 2.72 8.84 7.38
N VAL A 64 1.54 9.34 7.77
CA VAL A 64 1.39 10.66 8.42
C VAL A 64 2.02 10.66 9.81
N LEU A 65 1.95 9.55 10.55
CA LEU A 65 2.67 9.38 11.82
C LEU A 65 4.19 9.30 11.61
N ALA A 66 4.65 8.55 10.60
CA ALA A 66 6.06 8.50 10.22
C ALA A 66 6.61 9.88 9.81
N PHE A 67 5.78 10.66 9.12
CA PHE A 67 6.07 12.04 8.73
C PHE A 67 6.19 12.97 9.94
N ARG A 68 5.23 12.89 10.86
CA ARG A 68 5.24 13.68 12.09
C ARG A 68 6.49 13.43 12.92
N GLU A 69 6.87 12.17 13.16
CA GLU A 69 8.07 11.83 13.94
C GLU A 69 9.37 12.32 13.27
N LEU A 70 9.48 12.23 11.94
CA LEU A 70 10.65 12.72 11.22
C LEU A 70 10.75 14.23 11.21
N VAL A 71 9.63 14.95 11.19
CA VAL A 71 9.63 16.41 11.07
C VAL A 71 9.49 17.14 12.40
N GLU A 72 8.87 16.56 13.44
CA GLU A 72 8.93 17.09 14.81
C GLU A 72 10.38 17.16 15.33
N SER A 73 11.26 16.30 14.83
CA SER A 73 12.71 16.39 15.06
C SER A 73 13.34 17.68 14.50
N ARG A 74 12.71 18.32 13.51
CA ARG A 74 13.16 19.55 12.83
C ARG A 74 12.03 20.61 12.82
N LYS A 75 11.79 21.21 14.00
CA LYS A 75 10.86 22.29 14.40
C LYS A 75 10.43 23.43 13.42
N GLN A 76 10.59 23.39 12.10
CA GLN A 76 10.69 24.62 11.31
C GLN A 76 9.67 24.89 10.19
N ASP A 77 8.70 24.04 9.85
CA ASP A 77 7.69 24.44 8.84
C ASP A 77 6.41 23.59 8.94
N THR A 78 5.45 23.99 9.78
CA THR A 78 4.19 23.27 10.03
C THR A 78 3.18 23.35 8.87
N GLU A 79 3.15 24.45 8.12
CA GLU A 79 2.20 24.63 7.00
C GLU A 79 2.62 23.82 5.77
N ARG A 80 3.91 23.84 5.42
CA ARG A 80 4.44 22.97 4.34
C ARG A 80 4.26 21.50 4.69
N LEU A 81 4.33 21.14 5.97
CA LEU A 81 4.11 19.78 6.46
C LEU A 81 2.74 19.23 6.05
N GLN A 82 1.68 20.00 6.26
CA GLN A 82 0.33 19.59 5.87
C GLN A 82 0.26 19.34 4.36
N TRP A 83 0.77 20.26 3.54
CA TRP A 83 0.75 20.10 2.08
C TRP A 83 1.49 18.85 1.58
N HIS A 84 2.58 18.49 2.23
CA HIS A 84 3.35 17.29 1.94
C HIS A 84 2.63 15.99 2.30
N VAL A 85 1.91 15.98 3.41
CA VAL A 85 1.02 14.87 3.80
C VAL A 85 -0.13 14.74 2.80
N GLU A 86 -0.75 15.85 2.44
CA GLU A 86 -1.86 15.93 1.49
C GLU A 86 -1.48 15.43 0.08
N LEU A 87 -0.29 15.81 -0.41
CA LEU A 87 0.22 15.36 -1.70
C LEU A 87 0.55 13.87 -1.71
N LEU A 88 1.10 13.37 -0.59
CA LEU A 88 1.41 11.97 -0.39
C LEU A 88 0.14 11.11 -0.26
N GLN A 89 -0.90 11.67 0.34
CA GLN A 89 -2.18 11.01 0.51
C GLN A 89 -3.00 10.98 -0.78
N ALA A 90 -3.08 12.10 -1.52
CA ALA A 90 -3.66 12.13 -2.87
C ALA A 90 -2.92 11.19 -3.83
N PHE A 91 -1.59 11.13 -3.71
CA PHE A 91 -0.77 10.18 -4.44
C PHE A 91 -1.18 8.72 -4.20
N PHE A 92 -1.35 8.31 -2.94
CA PHE A 92 -1.71 6.94 -2.64
C PHE A 92 -3.13 6.55 -3.05
N LEU A 93 -4.05 7.49 -3.07
CA LEU A 93 -5.42 7.29 -3.55
C LEU A 93 -5.44 7.07 -5.07
N VAL A 94 -4.69 7.90 -5.81
CA VAL A 94 -4.56 7.78 -7.26
C VAL A 94 -3.80 6.51 -7.65
N ALA A 95 -2.79 6.11 -6.87
CA ALA A 95 -2.07 4.85 -7.09
C ALA A 95 -2.99 3.63 -6.84
N ASP A 96 -3.76 3.61 -5.75
CA ASP A 96 -4.76 2.56 -5.47
C ASP A 96 -5.70 2.37 -6.67
N ASP A 97 -6.21 3.47 -7.22
CA ASP A 97 -7.14 3.46 -8.36
C ASP A 97 -6.52 2.93 -9.65
N ILE A 98 -5.27 3.31 -9.92
CA ILE A 98 -4.47 2.79 -11.04
C ILE A 98 -4.38 1.26 -10.96
N MET A 99 -4.33 0.71 -9.74
CA MET A 99 -4.05 -0.70 -9.51
C MET A 99 -5.31 -1.57 -9.34
N ASP A 100 -6.40 -1.02 -8.82
CA ASP A 100 -7.67 -1.73 -8.63
C ASP A 100 -8.57 -1.69 -9.88
N SER A 101 -8.31 -0.80 -10.83
CA SER A 101 -9.03 -0.73 -12.11
C SER A 101 -8.07 -0.61 -13.29
N SER A 102 -7.84 -1.73 -13.98
CA SER A 102 -6.88 -1.92 -15.08
C SER A 102 -7.05 -1.04 -16.34
N LEU A 103 -7.95 -0.06 -16.35
CA LEU A 103 -8.39 0.66 -17.56
C LEU A 103 -8.14 2.19 -17.57
N THR A 104 -7.71 2.83 -16.48
CA THR A 104 -7.58 4.31 -16.44
C THR A 104 -6.20 4.85 -15.98
N LEU A 105 -5.12 4.12 -16.27
CA LEU A 105 -3.74 4.54 -15.94
C LEU A 105 -3.34 5.93 -16.45
N GLN A 106 -3.84 6.34 -17.62
CA GLN A 106 -3.19 7.40 -18.41
C GLN A 106 -3.57 8.83 -17.97
N GLY A 107 -4.76 9.03 -17.39
CA GLY A 107 -5.17 10.34 -16.83
C GLY A 107 -4.66 10.59 -15.41
N GLN A 108 -4.49 9.51 -14.64
CA GLN A 108 -4.19 9.54 -13.21
C GLN A 108 -2.70 9.84 -12.93
N ILE A 109 -1.79 9.29 -13.73
CA ILE A 109 -0.34 9.56 -13.63
C ILE A 109 -0.01 11.04 -13.91
N SER A 110 -0.74 11.67 -14.84
CA SER A 110 -0.57 13.09 -15.19
C SER A 110 -0.87 14.02 -14.01
N CYS A 111 -1.89 13.67 -13.20
CA CYS A 111 -2.29 14.47 -12.04
C CYS A 111 -1.18 14.52 -10.98
N ILE A 112 -0.49 13.40 -10.73
CA ILE A 112 0.59 13.33 -9.73
C ILE A 112 1.77 14.23 -10.14
N TYR A 113 2.22 14.14 -11.39
CA TYR A 113 3.31 15.01 -11.87
C TYR A 113 2.91 16.48 -11.91
N HIS A 114 1.64 16.77 -12.17
CA HIS A 114 1.10 18.13 -12.08
C HIS A 114 1.14 18.67 -10.65
N LEU A 115 0.70 17.88 -9.66
CA LEU A 115 0.79 18.25 -8.24
C LEU A 115 2.24 18.47 -7.80
N LEU A 116 3.14 17.55 -8.14
CA LEU A 116 4.57 17.71 -7.83
C LEU A 116 5.12 19.01 -8.44
N LYS A 117 4.71 19.35 -9.66
CA LYS A 117 5.13 20.59 -10.32
C LYS A 117 4.53 21.83 -9.67
N LEU A 118 3.26 21.82 -9.25
CA LEU A 118 2.62 22.98 -8.62
C LEU A 118 3.21 23.27 -7.24
N TYR A 119 3.40 22.24 -6.43
CA TYR A 119 3.73 22.41 -5.02
C TYR A 119 5.21 22.22 -4.69
N CYS A 120 5.92 21.36 -5.44
CA CYS A 120 7.27 20.96 -5.10
C CYS A 120 8.34 21.51 -6.05
N ARG A 121 7.99 22.18 -7.17
CA ARG A 121 8.97 22.59 -8.20
C ARG A 121 10.14 23.44 -7.69
N GLU A 122 9.89 24.31 -6.72
CA GLU A 122 10.94 25.17 -6.14
C GLU A 122 11.72 24.50 -5.01
N GLN A 123 11.34 23.28 -4.64
CA GLN A 123 11.93 22.55 -3.53
C GLN A 123 13.20 21.80 -3.97
N PRO A 124 14.22 21.70 -3.09
CA PRO A 124 15.48 21.04 -3.43
C PRO A 124 15.33 19.53 -3.70
N TYR A 125 14.27 18.90 -3.18
CA TYR A 125 13.96 17.48 -3.39
C TYR A 125 13.03 17.23 -4.58
N TYR A 126 12.67 18.25 -5.37
CA TYR A 126 11.74 18.08 -6.50
C TYR A 126 12.16 16.96 -7.45
N LEU A 127 13.42 16.97 -7.88
CA LEU A 127 13.93 15.96 -8.81
C LEU A 127 13.94 14.56 -8.18
N ASN A 128 14.33 14.46 -6.90
CA ASN A 128 14.31 13.19 -6.16
C ASN A 128 12.88 12.62 -6.10
N LEU A 129 11.87 13.47 -5.90
CA LEU A 129 10.47 13.03 -5.90
C LEU A 129 10.03 12.58 -7.31
N ILE A 130 10.36 13.32 -8.37
CA ILE A 130 10.03 12.90 -9.74
C ILE A 130 10.64 11.53 -10.07
N GLU A 131 11.93 11.34 -9.77
CA GLU A 131 12.64 10.07 -10.02
C GLU A 131 12.07 8.93 -9.18
N LEU A 132 11.81 9.16 -7.89
CA LEU A 132 11.24 8.17 -6.98
C LEU A 132 9.86 7.69 -7.46
N PHE A 133 9.03 8.60 -7.96
CA PHE A 133 7.69 8.26 -8.45
C PHE A 133 7.75 7.50 -9.77
N LEU A 134 8.59 7.94 -10.72
CA LEU A 134 8.84 7.21 -11.96
C LEU A 134 9.35 5.78 -11.68
N GLN A 135 10.31 5.64 -10.75
CA GLN A 135 10.83 4.34 -10.35
C GLN A 135 9.75 3.45 -9.73
N SER A 136 8.88 4.04 -8.91
CA SER A 136 7.79 3.31 -8.25
C SER A 136 6.73 2.84 -9.25
N SER A 137 6.33 3.69 -10.19
CA SER A 137 5.43 3.32 -11.29
C SER A 137 6.03 2.18 -12.11
N TYR A 138 7.29 2.31 -12.53
CA TYR A 138 7.99 1.27 -13.29
C TYR A 138 8.03 -0.08 -12.56
N GLN A 139 8.37 -0.10 -11.26
CA GLN A 139 8.40 -1.34 -10.49
C GLN A 139 7.01 -1.94 -10.30
N THR A 140 5.98 -1.11 -10.13
CA THR A 140 4.60 -1.54 -10.00
C THR A 140 4.08 -2.13 -11.32
N GLU A 141 4.32 -1.45 -12.44
CA GLU A 141 3.94 -1.93 -13.78
C GLU A 141 4.65 -3.25 -14.13
N ILE A 142 5.94 -3.40 -13.77
CA ILE A 142 6.64 -4.68 -13.87
C ILE A 142 6.00 -5.72 -12.97
N GLY A 143 5.70 -5.39 -11.71
CA GLY A 143 5.06 -6.30 -10.76
C GLY A 143 3.67 -6.77 -11.23
N GLN A 144 2.87 -5.88 -11.80
CA GLN A 144 1.57 -6.19 -12.42
C GLN A 144 1.74 -7.03 -13.68
N THR A 145 2.70 -6.68 -14.54
CA THR A 145 3.00 -7.46 -15.75
C THR A 145 3.44 -8.87 -15.36
N LEU A 146 4.31 -9.00 -14.36
CA LEU A 146 4.70 -10.27 -13.76
C LEU A 146 3.49 -11.01 -13.21
N ASP A 147 2.62 -10.38 -12.43
CA ASP A 147 1.38 -11.00 -11.92
C ASP A 147 0.49 -11.57 -13.06
N LEU A 148 0.41 -10.85 -14.19
CA LEU A 148 -0.34 -11.29 -15.38
C LEU A 148 0.34 -12.44 -16.15
N ILE A 149 1.68 -12.49 -16.19
CA ILE A 149 2.43 -13.50 -16.99
C ILE A 149 2.91 -14.71 -16.17
N THR A 150 3.38 -14.48 -14.95
CA THR A 150 3.95 -15.42 -13.98
C THR A 150 3.98 -14.74 -12.61
N ALA A 151 2.97 -14.99 -11.78
CA ALA A 151 2.99 -14.54 -10.39
C ALA A 151 4.27 -15.07 -9.69
N PRO A 152 5.10 -14.23 -9.02
CA PRO A 152 4.70 -13.58 -7.75
C PRO A 152 5.49 -12.28 -7.31
N GLN A 153 5.24 -11.85 -6.07
CA GLN A 153 6.10 -11.10 -5.11
C GLN A 153 6.43 -9.61 -5.28
N TYR A 154 6.56 -9.05 -6.49
CA TYR A 154 7.04 -7.65 -6.62
C TYR A 154 5.94 -6.58 -6.63
N LYS A 155 4.67 -6.99 -6.63
CA LYS A 155 3.53 -6.13 -6.97
C LYS A 155 3.31 -4.99 -5.97
N ILE A 156 3.43 -5.22 -4.66
CA ILE A 156 2.87 -4.30 -3.64
C ILE A 156 3.92 -3.60 -2.78
N THR A 157 5.07 -4.20 -2.64
CA THR A 157 6.01 -3.90 -1.57
C THR A 157 6.65 -2.51 -1.68
N PHE A 158 7.08 -2.12 -2.88
CA PHE A 158 7.82 -0.87 -3.06
C PHE A 158 6.91 0.36 -2.93
N TYR A 159 5.76 0.35 -3.59
CA TYR A 159 4.85 1.48 -3.56
C TYR A 159 4.10 1.58 -2.23
N SER A 160 3.67 0.47 -1.61
CA SER A 160 2.83 0.56 -0.39
C SER A 160 3.62 0.92 0.86
N PHE A 161 4.90 0.56 0.91
CA PHE A 161 5.71 0.67 2.12
C PHE A 161 6.93 1.56 1.95
N TYR A 162 7.77 1.33 0.94
CA TYR A 162 9.01 2.10 0.78
C TYR A 162 8.78 3.53 0.30
N LEU A 163 8.05 3.69 -0.82
CA LEU A 163 7.72 4.99 -1.40
C LEU A 163 7.17 6.02 -0.39
N PRO A 164 6.17 5.71 0.47
CA PRO A 164 5.66 6.67 1.43
C PRO A 164 6.78 7.22 2.31
N VAL A 165 7.57 6.33 2.88
CA VAL A 165 8.65 6.68 3.82
C VAL A 165 9.79 7.38 3.09
N ALA A 166 10.16 6.95 1.88
CA ALA A 166 11.20 7.56 1.07
C ALA A 166 10.84 9.00 0.66
N THR A 167 9.58 9.27 0.31
CA THR A 167 9.09 10.62 0.04
C THR A 167 9.28 11.52 1.25
N VAL A 168 8.91 11.03 2.44
CA VAL A 168 9.17 11.74 3.70
C VAL A 168 10.66 11.99 3.93
N MET A 169 11.50 10.98 3.71
CA MET A 169 12.94 11.08 3.92
C MET A 169 13.55 12.19 3.05
N TYR A 170 13.21 12.25 1.77
CA TYR A 170 13.66 13.31 0.87
C TYR A 170 13.14 14.70 1.32
N MET A 171 11.87 14.79 1.71
CA MET A 171 11.29 16.04 2.22
C MET A 171 11.93 16.50 3.53
N ALA A 172 12.38 15.56 4.37
CA ALA A 172 13.15 15.82 5.58
C ALA A 172 14.66 16.04 5.33
N ARG A 173 15.09 16.09 4.06
CA ARG A 173 16.49 16.23 3.61
C ARG A 173 17.40 15.10 4.08
N THR A 174 16.86 13.89 4.16
CA THR A 174 17.61 12.67 4.38
C THR A 174 17.78 11.98 3.04
N ASP A 175 18.77 12.44 2.27
CA ASP A 175 18.96 12.00 0.88
C ASP A 175 20.05 10.90 0.77
N GLY A 176 20.56 10.44 1.90
CA GLY A 176 21.68 9.50 1.98
C GLY A 176 21.31 8.10 1.49
N GLU A 177 22.14 7.55 0.60
CA GLU A 177 21.92 6.22 0.01
C GLU A 177 21.83 5.12 1.08
N LYS A 178 22.64 5.23 2.14
CA LYS A 178 22.67 4.25 3.23
C LYS A 178 21.37 4.25 4.02
N GLU A 179 20.85 5.43 4.34
CA GLU A 179 19.60 5.62 5.07
C GLU A 179 18.43 5.06 4.26
N HIS A 180 18.35 5.38 2.97
CA HIS A 180 17.34 4.84 2.06
C HIS A 180 17.45 3.32 1.89
N ALA A 181 18.67 2.78 1.75
CA ALA A 181 18.88 1.34 1.66
C ALA A 181 18.46 0.60 2.94
N ASN A 182 18.73 1.19 4.11
CA ASN A 182 18.31 0.64 5.39
C ASN A 182 16.79 0.67 5.56
N ALA A 183 16.14 1.80 5.26
CA ALA A 183 14.68 1.92 5.29
C ALA A 183 14.03 0.93 4.31
N LYS A 184 14.58 0.81 3.10
CA LYS A 184 14.11 -0.14 2.07
C LYS A 184 14.16 -1.58 2.55
N LYS A 185 15.22 -2.00 3.26
CA LYS A 185 15.31 -3.37 3.81
C LYS A 185 14.16 -3.68 4.76
N ILE A 186 13.86 -2.77 5.69
CA ILE A 186 12.78 -2.97 6.66
C ILE A 186 11.41 -2.99 5.95
N LEU A 187 11.19 -2.00 5.08
CA LEU A 187 9.88 -1.78 4.45
C LEU A 187 9.55 -2.81 3.37
N LEU A 188 10.57 -3.40 2.73
CA LEU A 188 10.32 -4.46 1.76
C LEU A 188 9.87 -5.77 2.43
N GLU A 189 10.48 -6.14 3.55
CA GLU A 189 10.05 -7.33 4.30
C GLU A 189 8.63 -7.15 4.86
N MET A 190 8.31 -5.92 5.29
CA MET A 190 6.96 -5.58 5.74
C MET A 190 5.90 -5.72 4.65
N GLY A 191 6.23 -5.25 3.43
CA GLY A 191 5.29 -5.34 2.32
C GLY A 191 5.10 -6.76 1.79
N GLU A 192 6.13 -7.61 1.87
CA GLU A 192 5.99 -9.03 1.56
C GLU A 192 5.01 -9.71 2.53
N PHE A 193 5.17 -9.48 3.83
CA PHE A 193 4.22 -10.00 4.82
C PHE A 193 2.80 -9.48 4.57
N PHE A 194 2.63 -8.20 4.23
CA PHE A 194 1.32 -7.61 3.95
C PHE A 194 0.63 -8.29 2.76
N GLN A 195 1.36 -8.63 1.69
CA GLN A 195 0.81 -9.38 0.56
C GLN A 195 0.38 -10.79 0.98
N ILE A 196 1.23 -11.48 1.75
CA ILE A 196 0.92 -12.83 2.25
C ILE A 196 -0.32 -12.82 3.15
N GLN A 197 -0.46 -11.79 3.98
CA GLN A 197 -1.68 -11.59 4.77
C GLN A 197 -2.90 -11.31 3.89
N ASP A 198 -2.78 -10.50 2.82
CA ASP A 198 -3.90 -10.25 1.90
C ASP A 198 -4.34 -11.53 1.18
N ASP A 199 -3.39 -12.33 0.68
CA ASP A 199 -3.61 -13.63 0.06
C ASP A 199 -4.32 -14.61 1.02
N TYR A 200 -3.91 -14.63 2.29
CA TYR A 200 -4.55 -15.46 3.32
C TYR A 200 -5.99 -14.98 3.60
N LEU A 201 -6.17 -13.67 3.77
CA LEU A 201 -7.47 -13.07 4.07
C LEU A 201 -8.44 -13.13 2.89
N ASP A 202 -7.96 -13.28 1.65
CA ASP A 202 -8.81 -13.50 0.47
C ASP A 202 -9.71 -14.73 0.66
N LEU A 203 -9.15 -15.82 1.22
CA LEU A 203 -9.88 -17.08 1.40
C LEU A 203 -10.41 -17.33 2.82
N PHE A 204 -9.64 -16.94 3.83
CA PHE A 204 -9.93 -17.20 5.25
C PHE A 204 -10.41 -15.98 6.02
N GLY A 205 -10.37 -14.79 5.41
CA GLY A 205 -10.87 -13.56 6.02
C GLY A 205 -12.39 -13.55 6.12
N ASP A 206 -12.90 -12.88 7.15
CA ASP A 206 -14.33 -12.59 7.28
C ASP A 206 -14.74 -11.55 6.22
N PRO A 207 -15.68 -11.86 5.30
CA PRO A 207 -16.17 -10.94 4.27
C PRO A 207 -16.66 -9.60 4.83
N SER A 208 -17.21 -9.58 6.04
CA SER A 208 -17.68 -8.35 6.70
C SER A 208 -16.54 -7.41 7.10
N ALA A 209 -15.35 -7.96 7.37
CA ALA A 209 -14.15 -7.21 7.74
C ALA A 209 -13.26 -6.89 6.53
N THR A 210 -13.17 -7.81 5.56
CA THR A 210 -12.34 -7.62 4.36
C THR A 210 -12.99 -6.65 3.38
N ARG A 211 -14.33 -6.59 3.33
CA ARG A 211 -15.17 -5.87 2.34
C ARG A 211 -15.00 -6.38 0.90
N LYS A 212 -14.38 -7.55 0.72
CA LYS A 212 -14.20 -8.21 -0.58
C LYS A 212 -14.54 -9.69 -0.46
N PHE A 213 -15.11 -10.25 -1.52
CA PHE A 213 -15.20 -11.70 -1.70
C PHE A 213 -13.92 -12.14 -2.42
N GLY A 214 -13.19 -13.10 -1.85
CA GLY A 214 -11.96 -13.57 -2.46
C GLY A 214 -12.17 -14.32 -3.76
N THR A 215 -11.27 -14.08 -4.71
CA THR A 215 -11.32 -14.65 -6.06
C THR A 215 -10.01 -15.30 -6.50
N ASP A 216 -8.99 -15.35 -5.63
CA ASP A 216 -7.64 -15.79 -6.01
C ASP A 216 -7.59 -17.18 -6.64
N ILE A 217 -8.40 -18.12 -6.12
CA ILE A 217 -8.51 -19.49 -6.64
C ILE A 217 -9.13 -19.48 -8.05
N GLN A 218 -10.18 -18.69 -8.26
CA GLN A 218 -10.91 -18.61 -9.53
C GLN A 218 -10.05 -17.93 -10.61
N ASP A 219 -9.29 -16.92 -10.22
CA ASP A 219 -8.49 -16.06 -11.10
C ASP A 219 -7.11 -16.66 -11.43
N ASN A 220 -6.81 -17.86 -10.90
CA ASN A 220 -5.52 -18.53 -11.09
C ASN A 220 -4.34 -17.69 -10.59
N LYS A 221 -4.53 -16.95 -9.49
CA LYS A 221 -3.42 -16.22 -8.89
C LYS A 221 -2.45 -17.21 -8.25
N SER A 222 -1.15 -16.95 -8.37
CA SER A 222 -0.15 -17.67 -7.57
C SER A 222 -0.03 -17.02 -6.20
N CYS A 223 -1.11 -17.09 -5.43
CA CYS A 223 -1.14 -16.58 -4.07
C CYS A 223 -0.32 -17.47 -3.13
N TRP A 224 0.08 -16.93 -1.97
CA TRP A 224 0.91 -17.63 -1.00
C TRP A 224 0.33 -19.00 -0.60
N LEU A 225 -1.00 -19.10 -0.45
CA LEU A 225 -1.68 -20.35 -0.08
C LEU A 225 -1.45 -21.49 -1.09
N VAL A 226 -1.49 -21.21 -2.40
CA VAL A 226 -1.26 -22.27 -3.40
C VAL A 226 0.19 -22.70 -3.43
N VAL A 227 1.13 -21.77 -3.22
CA VAL A 227 2.56 -22.09 -3.11
C VAL A 227 2.83 -22.98 -1.90
N GLN A 228 2.26 -22.65 -0.73
CA GLN A 228 2.38 -23.49 0.46
C GLN A 228 1.74 -24.86 0.25
N CYS A 229 0.54 -24.92 -0.33
CA CYS A 229 -0.12 -26.19 -0.66
C CYS A 229 0.78 -27.08 -1.54
N LEU A 230 1.42 -26.51 -2.57
CA LEU A 230 2.28 -27.25 -3.50
C LEU A 230 3.57 -27.79 -2.85
N GLN A 231 4.06 -27.15 -1.78
CA GLN A 231 5.24 -27.62 -1.05
C GLN A 231 4.98 -28.89 -0.24
N TRP A 232 3.77 -29.05 0.29
CA TRP A 232 3.42 -30.11 1.24
C TRP A 232 2.44 -31.15 0.70
N ALA A 233 1.79 -30.88 -0.44
CA ALA A 233 0.80 -31.77 -1.02
C ALA A 233 1.41 -33.14 -1.42
N THR A 234 0.70 -34.22 -1.07
CA THR A 234 0.96 -35.53 -1.66
C THR A 234 0.59 -35.55 -3.15
N PRO A 235 1.01 -36.56 -3.93
CA PRO A 235 0.60 -36.70 -5.33
C PRO A 235 -0.93 -36.69 -5.53
N GLU A 236 -1.68 -37.29 -4.60
CA GLU A 236 -3.14 -37.31 -4.65
C GLU A 236 -3.75 -35.92 -4.39
N GLN A 237 -3.22 -35.21 -3.39
CA GLN A 237 -3.61 -33.83 -3.08
C GLN A 237 -3.24 -32.86 -4.20
N TYR A 238 -2.12 -33.09 -4.88
CA TYR A 238 -1.72 -32.33 -6.06
C TYR A 238 -2.72 -32.47 -7.22
N GLU A 239 -3.19 -33.68 -7.52
CA GLU A 239 -4.21 -33.86 -8.55
C GLU A 239 -5.55 -33.22 -8.14
N ILE A 240 -5.94 -33.28 -6.86
CA ILE A 240 -7.10 -32.54 -6.36
C ILE A 240 -6.95 -31.04 -6.64
N LEU A 241 -5.79 -30.45 -6.31
CA LEU A 241 -5.53 -29.04 -6.57
C LEU A 241 -5.64 -28.73 -8.07
N LYS A 242 -4.98 -29.51 -8.92
CA LYS A 242 -4.96 -29.32 -10.39
C LYS A 242 -6.34 -29.40 -11.05
N GLU A 243 -7.24 -30.27 -10.56
CA GLU A 243 -8.60 -30.40 -11.08
C GLU A 243 -9.55 -29.26 -10.67
N ASN A 244 -9.27 -28.65 -9.52
CA ASN A 244 -10.19 -27.73 -8.85
C ASN A 244 -9.72 -26.26 -8.85
N TYR A 245 -8.42 -26.00 -8.96
CA TYR A 245 -7.87 -24.65 -9.06
C TYR A 245 -8.18 -24.01 -10.43
N ARG A 246 -8.31 -22.68 -10.50
CA ARG A 246 -8.72 -21.93 -11.72
C ARG A 246 -10.13 -22.28 -12.20
N GLN A 247 -11.04 -22.53 -11.29
CA GLN A 247 -12.41 -22.92 -11.63
C GLN A 247 -13.39 -21.98 -10.96
N LYS A 248 -14.40 -21.54 -11.70
CA LYS A 248 -15.38 -20.55 -11.20
C LYS A 248 -16.47 -21.20 -10.36
N GLU A 249 -16.62 -22.52 -10.44
CA GLU A 249 -17.63 -23.28 -9.74
C GLU A 249 -17.37 -23.28 -8.23
N ALA A 250 -18.34 -22.80 -7.45
CA ALA A 250 -18.22 -22.70 -5.99
C ALA A 250 -17.84 -24.04 -5.31
N LYS A 251 -18.28 -25.18 -5.87
CA LYS A 251 -17.92 -26.51 -5.34
C LYS A 251 -16.43 -26.82 -5.48
N LYS A 252 -15.79 -26.37 -6.56
CA LYS A 252 -14.37 -26.58 -6.81
C LYS A 252 -13.52 -25.65 -5.94
N VAL A 253 -13.94 -24.39 -5.81
CA VAL A 253 -13.35 -23.44 -4.86
C VAL A 253 -13.42 -23.99 -3.42
N ALA A 254 -14.59 -24.49 -3.00
CA ALA A 254 -14.75 -25.11 -1.69
C ALA A 254 -13.87 -26.35 -1.51
N ARG A 255 -13.61 -27.13 -2.57
CA ARG A 255 -12.72 -28.29 -2.50
C ARG A 255 -11.26 -27.88 -2.30
N VAL A 256 -10.80 -26.82 -2.98
CA VAL A 256 -9.46 -26.24 -2.76
C VAL A 256 -9.34 -25.71 -1.33
N LYS A 257 -10.35 -24.99 -0.83
CA LYS A 257 -10.36 -24.51 0.56
C LYS A 257 -10.26 -25.66 1.57
N ALA A 258 -11.04 -26.72 1.38
CA ALA A 258 -10.99 -27.89 2.25
C ALA A 258 -9.61 -28.58 2.21
N LEU A 259 -8.94 -28.60 1.05
CA LEU A 259 -7.57 -29.11 0.94
C LEU A 259 -6.57 -28.24 1.74
N TYR A 260 -6.73 -26.91 1.72
CA TYR A 260 -5.88 -26.02 2.52
C TYR A 260 -6.10 -26.19 4.02
N GLU A 261 -7.34 -26.47 4.44
CA GLU A 261 -7.67 -26.82 5.83
C GLU A 261 -7.09 -28.19 6.21
N GLU A 262 -7.11 -29.18 5.31
CA GLU A 262 -6.52 -30.51 5.51
C GLU A 262 -4.99 -30.45 5.71
N LEU A 263 -4.32 -29.52 5.00
CA LEU A 263 -2.88 -29.25 5.15
C LEU A 263 -2.55 -28.29 6.30
N ASP A 264 -3.54 -27.88 7.09
CA ASP A 264 -3.41 -26.94 8.20
C ASP A 264 -2.67 -25.64 7.83
N LEU A 265 -2.91 -25.14 6.61
CA LEU A 265 -2.33 -23.87 6.15
C LEU A 265 -2.69 -22.66 7.05
N PRO A 266 -3.85 -22.62 7.74
CA PRO A 266 -4.08 -21.61 8.78
C PRO A 266 -3.04 -21.61 9.89
N ALA A 267 -2.62 -22.77 10.41
CA ALA A 267 -1.57 -22.83 11.43
C ALA A 267 -0.21 -22.42 10.85
N VAL A 268 0.10 -22.83 9.61
CA VAL A 268 1.31 -22.40 8.90
C VAL A 268 1.36 -20.88 8.77
N PHE A 269 0.24 -20.24 8.43
CA PHE A 269 0.15 -18.78 8.34
C PHE A 269 0.36 -18.10 9.69
N LEU A 270 -0.27 -18.61 10.76
CA LEU A 270 -0.10 -18.04 12.11
C LEU A 270 1.35 -18.13 12.59
N GLN A 271 2.03 -19.23 12.32
CA GLN A 271 3.47 -19.36 12.64
C GLN A 271 4.29 -18.38 11.80
N TYR A 272 4.01 -18.28 10.50
CA TYR A 272 4.68 -17.31 9.62
C TYR A 272 4.47 -15.87 10.10
N GLU A 273 3.27 -15.49 10.55
CA GLU A 273 2.99 -14.17 11.13
C GLU A 273 3.84 -13.88 12.37
N GLU A 274 3.99 -14.84 13.29
CA GLU A 274 4.82 -14.68 14.49
C GLU A 274 6.31 -14.56 14.15
N ASP A 275 6.79 -15.38 13.23
CA ASP A 275 8.18 -15.37 12.75
C ASP A 275 8.49 -14.07 12.02
N SER A 276 7.60 -13.62 11.11
CA SER A 276 7.71 -12.35 10.39
C SER A 276 7.68 -11.15 11.33
N HIS A 277 6.83 -11.16 12.37
CA HIS A 277 6.82 -10.10 13.38
C HIS A 277 8.16 -10.02 14.11
N SER A 278 8.68 -11.16 14.57
CA SER A 278 9.98 -11.23 15.26
C SER A 278 11.13 -10.78 14.35
N HIS A 279 11.11 -11.20 13.09
CA HIS A 279 12.08 -10.78 12.08
C HIS A 279 12.04 -9.27 11.83
N PHE A 280 10.85 -8.70 11.65
CA PHE A 280 10.64 -7.27 11.44
C PHE A 280 11.16 -6.43 12.60
N MET A 281 10.90 -6.86 13.85
CA MET A 281 11.43 -6.19 15.04
C MET A 281 12.96 -6.19 15.03
N GLY A 282 13.59 -7.34 14.74
CA GLY A 282 15.05 -7.44 14.63
C GLY A 282 15.66 -6.58 13.51
N LEU A 283 14.98 -6.46 12.36
CA LEU A 283 15.39 -5.56 11.28
C LEU A 283 15.30 -4.10 11.71
N THR A 284 14.23 -3.73 12.40
CA THR A 284 14.03 -2.36 12.90
C THR A 284 15.13 -1.99 13.90
N GLU A 285 15.45 -2.86 14.85
CA GLU A 285 16.54 -2.65 15.81
C GLU A 285 17.90 -2.45 15.12
N ARG A 286 18.15 -3.21 14.04
CA ARG A 286 19.43 -3.20 13.34
C ARG A 286 19.60 -2.04 12.35
N TYR A 287 18.53 -1.65 11.67
CA TYR A 287 18.61 -0.77 10.50
C TYR A 287 17.88 0.57 10.66
N ALA A 288 17.04 0.76 11.68
CA ALA A 288 16.28 2.01 11.80
C ALA A 288 17.19 3.24 11.95
N VAL A 289 18.25 3.15 12.76
CA VAL A 289 19.16 4.28 13.03
C VAL A 289 19.84 4.77 11.73
N PRO A 290 19.83 6.09 11.44
CA PRO A 290 19.50 7.21 12.33
C PRO A 290 18.02 7.63 12.38
N LEU A 291 17.14 6.98 11.63
CA LEU A 291 15.71 7.27 11.62
C LEU A 291 15.06 6.79 12.94
N PRO A 292 14.08 7.52 13.49
CA PRO A 292 13.26 7.05 14.60
C PRO A 292 12.62 5.69 14.32
N ALA A 293 12.82 4.71 15.20
CA ALA A 293 12.19 3.39 15.06
C ALA A 293 10.65 3.44 15.02
N ALA A 294 10.05 4.48 15.62
CA ALA A 294 8.61 4.73 15.64
C ALA A 294 7.97 4.75 14.24
N ILE A 295 8.71 5.20 13.21
CA ILE A 295 8.29 5.19 11.80
C ILE A 295 7.94 3.77 11.36
N PHE A 296 8.81 2.81 11.67
CA PHE A 296 8.65 1.41 11.27
C PHE A 296 7.67 0.70 12.20
N LEU A 297 7.76 0.95 13.51
CA LEU A 297 6.85 0.36 14.50
C LEU A 297 5.38 0.79 14.29
N GLY A 298 5.12 1.93 13.64
CA GLY A 298 3.77 2.31 13.21
C GLY A 298 3.10 1.27 12.31
N PHE A 299 3.88 0.54 11.50
CA PHE A 299 3.38 -0.53 10.63
C PHE A 299 3.10 -1.84 11.38
N SER A 300 3.57 -2.00 12.62
CA SER A 300 3.40 -3.25 13.37
C SER A 300 1.93 -3.58 13.66
N CYS A 301 1.01 -2.64 13.49
CA CYS A 301 -0.43 -2.87 13.62
C CYS A 301 -1.01 -3.81 12.54
N ILE A 302 -0.25 -4.10 11.48
CA ILE A 302 -0.62 -5.06 10.44
C ILE A 302 -0.57 -6.49 10.99
N PHE A 303 0.32 -6.79 11.94
CA PHE A 303 0.33 -8.08 12.65
C PHE A 303 -0.88 -8.12 13.60
N LYS A 304 -1.81 -9.06 13.38
CA LYS A 304 -3.07 -9.15 14.14
C LYS A 304 -2.97 -10.00 15.40
N SER A 305 -1.81 -10.57 15.69
CA SER A 305 -1.57 -11.43 16.84
C SER A 305 -1.28 -10.65 18.14
N LYS A 306 -2.28 -9.90 18.63
CA LYS A 306 -2.61 -9.59 20.04
C LYS A 306 -3.39 -8.26 20.17
N LYS A 307 -4.70 -8.31 19.96
CA LYS A 307 -5.66 -7.52 20.74
C LYS A 307 -6.80 -8.41 21.18
#